data_AF-A0A2U9NLT4-F1
#
_entry.id   AF-A0A2U9NLT4-F1
#
_cell.length_a   1.000
_cell.length_b   1.000
_cell.length_c   1.000
_cell.angle_alpha   90.00
_cell.angle_beta   90.00
_cell.angle_gamma   90.00
#
_symmetry.space_group_name_H-M   'P 1'
#
loop_
_entity.id
_entity.type
_entity.pdbx_description
1 polymer ?
#
loop_
_entity_poly.entity_id
_entity_poly.type
_entity_poly.pdbx_seq_one_letter_code
_entity_poly.pdbx_strand_id
1 'polypeptide(L)'
;MPTTDFEGRLVSSIDVFFDGLQTSKVDNILTNWNTIDKDMIGGYDAGTMDSQTSSLAISVNQCMQLLCDAFMGLEVEAEHRAVKLREDLAATVQDDSICNTRTPSRSPSPSRATRSPSPSSSQL
;
A
#
# COMPACT_ATOMS: atom_id res chain seq x y z
N MET A 1 29.24 -9.76 33.27
CA MET A 1 27.87 -9.25 33.08
C MET A 1 27.86 -8.35 31.86
N PRO A 2 27.31 -8.81 30.73
CA PRO A 2 26.68 -7.89 29.79
C PRO A 2 25.28 -8.43 29.41
N THR A 3 24.33 -8.41 30.34
CA THR A 3 22.90 -8.62 30.03
C THR A 3 22.35 -7.43 29.22
N THR A 4 22.95 -6.25 29.37
CA THR A 4 22.61 -5.01 28.67
C THR A 4 22.76 -5.08 27.14
N ASP A 5 23.67 -5.92 26.63
CA ASP A 5 23.88 -6.04 25.19
C ASP A 5 22.74 -6.84 24.52
N PHE A 6 22.32 -7.94 25.15
CA PHE A 6 21.25 -8.77 24.62
C PHE A 6 19.88 -8.09 24.70
N GLU A 7 19.57 -7.44 25.82
CA GLU A 7 18.32 -6.66 25.96
C GLU A 7 18.24 -5.51 24.95
N GLY A 8 19.36 -4.80 24.74
CA GLY A 8 19.45 -3.76 23.71
C GLY A 8 19.21 -4.32 22.32
N ARG A 9 19.79 -5.49 22.01
CA ARG A 9 19.58 -6.19 20.73
C ARG A 9 18.13 -6.62 20.54
N LEU A 10 17.49 -7.16 21.58
CA LEU A 10 16.06 -7.52 21.56
C LEU A 10 15.18 -6.33 21.17
N VAL A 11 15.35 -5.18 21.84
CA VAL A 11 14.55 -3.99 21.52
C VAL A 11 14.88 -3.47 20.12
N SER A 12 16.17 -3.38 19.76
CA SER A 12 16.59 -2.89 18.44
C SER A 12 16.12 -3.77 17.29
N SER A 13 15.78 -5.05 17.54
CA SER A 13 15.26 -5.96 16.51
C SER A 13 13.95 -5.46 15.90
N ILE A 14 13.17 -4.68 16.66
CA ILE A 14 11.95 -4.02 16.20
C ILE A 14 12.30 -2.89 15.22
N ASP A 15 13.32 -2.08 15.53
CA ASP A 15 13.79 -1.03 14.63
C ASP A 15 14.36 -1.62 13.33
N VAL A 16 15.17 -2.68 13.46
CA VAL A 16 15.72 -3.43 12.31
C VAL A 16 14.60 -4.02 11.45
N PHE A 17 13.50 -4.46 12.06
CA PHE A 17 12.34 -4.93 11.31
C PHE A 17 11.72 -3.82 10.46
N PHE A 18 11.45 -2.64 11.03
CA PHE A 18 10.87 -1.53 10.28
C PHE A 18 11.82 -0.99 9.20
N ASP A 19 13.12 -0.87 9.47
CA ASP A 19 14.12 -0.49 8.47
C ASP A 19 14.21 -1.53 7.34
N GLY A 20 14.17 -2.82 7.69
CA GLY A 20 14.17 -3.91 6.73
C GLY A 20 12.91 -3.92 5.85
N LEU A 21 11.74 -3.59 6.41
CA LEU A 21 10.51 -3.41 5.62
C LEU A 21 10.61 -2.22 4.67
N GLN A 22 11.10 -1.07 5.15
CA GLN A 22 11.27 0.12 4.32
C GLN A 22 12.26 -0.09 3.17
N THR A 23 13.32 -0.84 3.42
CA THR A 23 14.39 -1.11 2.43
C THR A 23 14.18 -2.41 1.65
N SER A 24 13.11 -3.16 1.95
CA SER A 24 12.83 -4.50 1.40
C SER A 24 13.96 -5.51 1.61
N LYS A 25 14.76 -5.37 2.68
CA LYS A 25 15.89 -6.24 3.03
C LYS A 25 15.52 -7.18 4.16
N VAL A 26 14.70 -8.18 3.85
CA VAL A 26 14.18 -9.15 4.84
C VAL A 26 15.28 -10.06 5.39
N ASP A 27 16.34 -10.33 4.62
CA ASP A 27 17.45 -11.19 5.04
C ASP A 27 18.18 -10.67 6.30
N ASN A 28 18.26 -9.35 6.44
CA ASN A 28 18.87 -8.71 7.61
C ASN A 28 18.03 -8.94 8.87
N ILE A 29 16.70 -8.91 8.72
CA ILE A 29 15.74 -9.18 9.81
C ILE A 29 15.91 -10.63 10.26
N LEU A 30 15.89 -11.59 9.32
CA LEU A 30 16.05 -13.02 9.58
C LEU A 30 17.38 -13.34 10.27
N THR A 31 18.47 -12.73 9.80
CA THR A 31 19.80 -12.95 10.37
C THR A 31 19.89 -12.42 11.81
N ASN A 32 19.32 -11.24 12.07
CA ASN A 32 19.27 -10.66 13.41
C ASN A 32 18.48 -11.55 14.38
N TRP A 33 17.29 -11.98 13.96
CA TRP A 33 16.42 -12.85 14.76
C TRP A 33 17.01 -14.23 15.03
N ASN A 34 17.65 -14.87 14.04
CA ASN A 34 18.37 -16.13 14.25
C ASN A 34 19.50 -16.02 15.27
N THR A 35 20.13 -14.85 15.36
CA THR A 35 21.19 -14.63 16.35
C THR A 35 20.58 -14.45 17.75
N ILE A 36 19.49 -13.69 17.86
CA ILE A 36 18.75 -13.51 19.12
C ILE A 36 18.23 -14.84 19.66
N ASP A 37 17.65 -15.68 18.79
CA ASP A 37 17.13 -17.00 19.16
C ASP A 37 18.22 -17.91 19.75
N LYS A 38 19.37 -17.99 19.08
CA LYS A 38 20.53 -18.76 19.57
C LYS A 38 21.06 -18.24 20.91
N ASP A 39 21.15 -16.93 21.06
CA ASP A 39 21.62 -16.32 22.30
C ASP A 39 20.63 -16.54 23.45
N MET A 40 19.34 -16.53 23.17
CA MET A 40 18.28 -16.84 24.14
C MET A 40 18.36 -18.30 24.60
N ILE A 41 18.43 -19.26 23.67
CA ILE A 41 18.52 -20.69 23.98
C ILE A 41 19.83 -20.98 24.74
N GLY A 42 20.95 -20.45 24.26
CA GLY A 42 22.25 -20.61 24.92
C GLY A 42 22.28 -19.99 26.32
N GLY A 43 21.66 -18.83 26.50
CA GLY A 43 21.55 -18.16 27.80
C GLY A 43 20.67 -18.92 28.79
N TYR A 44 19.58 -19.51 28.31
CA TYR A 44 18.68 -20.36 29.07
C TYR A 44 19.36 -21.67 29.52
N ASP A 45 19.99 -22.39 28.60
CA ASP A 45 20.69 -23.65 28.87
C ASP A 45 21.87 -23.46 29.84
N ALA A 46 22.56 -22.33 29.73
CA ALA A 46 23.66 -21.98 30.63
C ALA A 46 23.19 -21.47 32.01
N GLY A 47 21.88 -21.25 32.20
CA GLY A 47 21.32 -20.67 33.43
C GLY A 47 21.78 -19.22 33.68
N THR A 48 22.18 -18.51 32.62
CA THR A 48 22.71 -17.14 32.70
C THR A 48 21.66 -16.07 32.41
N MET A 49 20.49 -16.48 31.90
CA MET A 49 19.40 -15.58 31.56
C MET A 49 18.55 -15.29 32.80
N ASP A 50 18.47 -14.01 33.17
CA ASP A 50 17.63 -13.60 34.28
C ASP A 50 16.14 -13.53 33.88
N SER A 51 15.27 -13.41 34.88
CA SER A 51 13.82 -13.41 34.67
C SER A 51 13.32 -12.15 33.96
N GLN A 52 14.00 -11.01 34.11
CA GLN A 52 13.61 -9.77 33.44
C GLN A 52 13.96 -9.84 31.96
N THR A 53 15.17 -10.28 31.61
CA THR A 53 15.59 -10.52 30.24
C THR A 53 14.69 -11.55 29.56
N SER A 54 14.34 -12.64 30.25
CA SER A 54 13.43 -13.66 29.73
C SER A 54 12.03 -13.10 29.45
N SER A 55 11.50 -12.30 30.38
CA SER A 55 10.21 -11.63 30.19
C SER A 55 10.25 -10.66 29.01
N LEU A 56 11.33 -9.89 28.86
CA LEU A 56 11.52 -8.98 27.74
C LEU A 56 11.53 -9.73 26.42
N ALA A 57 12.29 -10.83 26.33
CA ALA A 57 12.35 -11.67 25.13
C ALA A 57 10.97 -12.16 24.70
N ILE A 58 10.15 -12.63 25.66
CA ILE A 58 8.78 -13.06 25.40
C ILE A 58 7.92 -11.89 24.88
N SER A 59 8.00 -10.73 25.52
CA SER A 59 7.24 -9.54 25.11
C SER A 59 7.61 -9.05 23.71
N VAL A 60 8.91 -9.01 23.39
CA VAL A 60 9.39 -8.62 22.06
C VAL A 60 8.93 -9.64 21.01
N ASN A 61 9.01 -10.94 21.31
CA ASN A 61 8.54 -11.98 20.41
C ASN A 61 7.03 -11.85 20.11
N GLN A 62 6.21 -11.61 21.14
CA GLN A 62 4.77 -11.36 20.97
C GLN A 62 4.50 -10.10 20.13
N CYS A 63 5.27 -9.03 20.35
CA CYS A 63 5.17 -7.81 19.55
C CYS A 63 5.47 -8.08 18.07
N MET A 64 6.55 -8.81 17.78
CA MET A 64 6.91 -9.14 16.40
C MET A 64 5.90 -10.05 15.72
N GLN A 65 5.31 -11.00 16.45
CA GLN A 65 4.23 -11.80 15.92
C GLN A 65 3.04 -10.93 15.49
N LEU A 66 2.61 -10.00 16.35
CA LEU A 66 1.52 -9.06 16.04
C LEU A 66 1.85 -8.18 14.83
N LEU A 67 3.11 -7.73 14.71
CA LEU A 67 3.55 -6.95 13.55
C LEU A 67 3.47 -7.78 12.27
N CYS A 68 4.03 -9.00 12.26
CA CYS A 68 3.95 -9.90 11.12
C CYS A 68 2.51 -10.18 10.71
N ASP A 69 1.63 -10.49 11.67
CA ASP A 69 0.21 -10.73 11.41
C ASP A 69 -0.48 -9.49 10.81
N ALA A 70 -0.18 -8.30 11.32
CA ALA A 70 -0.71 -7.05 10.80
C ALA A 70 -0.24 -6.77 9.36
N PHE A 71 1.04 -7.00 9.06
CA PHE A 71 1.59 -6.79 7.72
C PHE A 71 1.07 -7.81 6.70
N MET A 72 0.93 -9.08 7.09
CA MET A 72 0.24 -10.08 6.24
C MET A 72 -1.22 -9.71 6.01
N GLY A 73 -1.92 -9.18 7.02
CA GLY A 73 -3.29 -8.70 6.87
C GLY A 73 -3.40 -7.49 5.92
N LEU A 74 -2.42 -6.58 5.94
CA LEU A 74 -2.35 -5.45 5.02
C LEU A 74 -2.11 -5.88 3.57
N GLU A 75 -1.31 -6.92 3.34
CA GLU A 75 -1.11 -7.48 2.00
C GLU A 75 -2.43 -7.94 1.37
N VAL A 76 -3.23 -8.70 2.13
CA VAL A 76 -4.55 -9.18 1.68
C VAL A 76 -5.50 -8.02 1.37
N GLU A 77 -5.54 -6.99 2.20
CA GLU A 77 -6.38 -5.81 1.98
C GLU A 77 -5.91 -4.98 0.77
N ALA A 78 -4.59 -4.87 0.57
CA ALA A 78 -4.01 -4.18 -0.57
C ALA A 78 -4.33 -4.90 -1.89
N GLU A 79 -4.25 -6.24 -1.93
CA GLU A 79 -4.66 -7.04 -3.07
C GLU A 79 -6.15 -6.87 -3.38
N HIS A 80 -7.01 -6.91 -2.36
CA HIS A 80 -8.44 -6.70 -2.52
C HIS A 80 -8.75 -5.33 -3.14
N ARG A 81 -8.08 -4.27 -2.66
CA ARG A 81 -8.22 -2.92 -3.22
C ARG A 81 -7.69 -2.81 -4.64
N ALA A 82 -6.61 -3.50 -4.97
CA ALA A 82 -6.06 -3.54 -6.33
C ALA A 82 -7.02 -4.21 -7.32
N VAL A 83 -7.66 -5.32 -6.91
CA VAL A 83 -8.70 -5.99 -7.72
C VAL A 83 -9.89 -5.05 -7.93
N LYS A 84 -10.41 -4.45 -6.85
CA LYS A 84 -11.53 -3.50 -6.92
C LYS A 84 -11.23 -2.32 -7.85
N LEU A 85 -10.03 -1.73 -7.75
CA LEU A 85 -9.63 -0.63 -8.63
C LEU A 85 -9.60 -1.05 -10.11
N ARG A 86 -9.13 -2.27 -10.41
CA ARG A 86 -9.15 -2.80 -11.78
C ARG A 86 -10.57 -2.99 -12.31
N GLU A 87 -11.48 -3.48 -11.47
CA GLU A 87 -12.90 -3.63 -11.82
C GLU A 87 -13.56 -2.27 -12.06
N ASP A 88 -13.34 -1.30 -11.17
CA ASP A 88 -13.89 0.07 -11.29
C ASP A 88 -13.40 0.75 -12.59
N LEU A 89 -12.12 0.62 -12.91
CA LEU A 89 -11.54 1.13 -14.17
C LEU A 89 -12.11 0.44 -15.41
N ALA A 90 -12.30 -0.89 -15.37
CA ALA A 90 -12.88 -1.63 -16.49
C ALA A 90 -14.36 -1.25 -16.73
N ALA A 91 -15.11 -1.01 -15.65
CA ALA A 91 -16.50 -0.54 -15.72
C ALA A 91 -16.61 0.86 -16.34
N THR A 92 -15.65 1.75 -16.07
CA THR A 92 -15.65 3.10 -16.67
C THR A 92 -15.47 3.06 -18.19
N VAL A 93 -14.65 2.12 -18.71
CA VAL A 93 -14.41 1.97 -20.15
C VAL A 93 -15.63 1.42 -20.91
N GLN A 94 -16.49 0.64 -20.25
CA GLN A 94 -17.72 0.13 -20.88
C GLN A 94 -18.80 1.21 -21.07
N ASP A 95 -18.89 2.18 -20.16
CA ASP A 95 -19.93 3.23 -20.22
C ASP A 95 -19.70 4.21 -21.39
N ASP A 96 -18.43 4.54 -21.68
CA ASP A 96 -18.05 5.39 -22.83
C ASP A 96 -18.26 4.70 -24.19
N SER A 97 -18.19 3.36 -24.23
CA SER A 97 -18.47 2.57 -25.45
C SER A 97 -19.96 2.49 -25.76
N ILE A 98 -20.82 2.45 -24.74
CA ILE A 98 -22.28 2.34 -24.91
C ILE A 98 -22.89 3.71 -25.29
N CYS A 99 -22.29 4.83 -24.86
CA CYS A 99 -22.79 6.17 -25.20
C CYS A 99 -22.56 6.58 -26.67
N ASN A 100 -21.63 5.93 -27.38
CA ASN A 100 -21.30 6.24 -28.79
C ASN A 100 -22.25 5.64 -29.84
N THR A 101 -23.31 4.92 -29.43
CA THR A 101 -24.36 4.44 -30.35
C THR A 101 -25.63 5.28 -30.37
N ARG A 102 -25.66 6.42 -29.65
CA ARG A 102 -26.75 7.39 -29.82
C ARG A 102 -26.50 8.21 -31.07
N THR A 103 -27.25 7.85 -32.12
CA THR A 103 -27.49 8.63 -33.35
C THR A 103 -27.35 10.14 -33.14
N PRO A 104 -26.64 10.86 -34.04
CA PRO A 104 -26.50 12.31 -33.91
C PRO A 104 -27.89 12.95 -34.10
N SER A 105 -28.46 13.43 -33.00
CA SER A 105 -29.68 14.24 -33.02
C SER A 105 -29.37 15.53 -33.76
N ARG A 106 -29.90 15.64 -34.98
CA ARG A 106 -29.79 16.82 -35.83
C ARG A 106 -30.49 17.99 -35.14
N SER A 107 -29.72 18.88 -34.55
CA SER A 107 -30.21 20.17 -34.09
C SER A 107 -30.73 20.95 -35.31
N PRO A 108 -31.99 21.44 -35.32
CA PRO A 108 -32.43 22.32 -36.39
C PRO A 108 -31.73 23.66 -36.20
N SER A 109 -30.89 24.04 -37.16
CA SER A 109 -30.32 25.39 -37.20
C SER A 109 -31.47 26.41 -37.36
N PRO A 110 -31.54 27.46 -36.52
CA PRO A 110 -32.45 28.57 -36.77
C PRO A 110 -31.85 29.40 -37.89
N SER A 111 -32.27 29.11 -39.13
CA SER A 111 -31.95 29.93 -40.30
C SER A 111 -32.50 31.33 -40.10
N ARG A 112 -31.61 32.21 -39.67
CA ARG A 112 -31.80 33.64 -39.44
C ARG A 112 -32.21 34.29 -40.76
N ALA A 113 -33.34 34.99 -40.75
CA ALA A 113 -33.89 35.73 -41.88
C ALA A 113 -32.83 36.65 -42.53
N THR A 114 -32.42 36.34 -43.76
CA THR A 114 -31.73 37.28 -44.65
C THR A 114 -32.77 37.96 -45.52
N ARG A 115 -33.41 39.01 -44.99
CA ARG A 115 -34.11 40.02 -45.80
C ARG A 115 -33.14 41.19 -45.99
N SER A 116 -32.22 41.04 -46.93
CA SER A 116 -31.50 42.18 -47.51
C SER A 116 -32.47 42.89 -48.48
N PRO A 117 -32.74 44.19 -48.35
CA PRO A 117 -33.39 44.95 -49.41
C PRO A 117 -32.33 45.28 -50.48
N SER A 118 -32.64 45.01 -51.74
CA SER A 118 -31.85 45.46 -52.88
C SER A 118 -31.94 46.98 -53.04
N PRO A 119 -30.84 47.72 -53.29
CA PRO A 119 -30.93 49.02 -53.92
C PRO A 119 -30.94 48.84 -55.44
N SER A 120 -32.03 49.31 -56.07
CA SER A 120 -32.07 49.53 -57.52
C SER A 120 -31.02 50.58 -57.90
N SER A 121 -30.11 50.25 -58.80
CA SER A 121 -29.28 51.22 -59.51
C SER A 121 -29.92 51.54 -60.84
N SER A 122 -30.30 52.81 -60.99
CA SER A 122 -30.71 53.43 -62.23
C SER A 122 -29.56 53.40 -63.24
N GLN A 123 -29.83 52.95 -64.47
CA GLN A 123 -29.03 53.32 -65.64
C GLN A 123 -29.97 53.55 -66.84
N LEU A 124 -29.73 54.71 -67.46
CA LEU A 124 -30.21 55.27 -68.73
C LEU A 124 -31.61 55.92 -68.72
#